data_AF-A0A2V7QCR8-F1
#
_entry.id   AF-A0A2V7QCR8-F1
#
_cell.length_a   1.000
_cell.length_b   1.000
_cell.length_c   1.000
_cell.angle_alpha   90.00
_cell.angle_beta   90.00
_cell.angle_gamma   90.00
#
_symmetry.space_group_name_H-M   'P 1'
#
loop_
_entity.id
_entity.type
_entity.pdbx_description
1 polymer ?
#
loop_
_entity_poly.entity_id
_entity_poly.type
_entity_poly.pdbx_seq_one_letter_code
_entity_poly.pdbx_strand_id
1 'polypeptide(L)'
;MRKPHGQRGEVAVFPLVENPGAVFTPKARLLVVNEERQVVAGPLVVARRRAYHREWLLSFVGVKSRAVVEPWRDHFVAVEETDADD
;
A
#
# COMPACT_ATOMS: atom_id res chain seq x y z
N MET A 1 2.92 -4.18 -5.79
CA MET A 1 1.94 -3.20 -6.29
C MET A 1 1.79 -3.44 -7.77
N ARG A 2 0.57 -3.61 -8.25
CA ARG A 2 0.33 -3.89 -9.67
C ARG A 2 0.25 -2.58 -10.44
N LYS A 3 -0.94 -2.01 -10.55
CA LYS A 3 -1.21 -0.80 -11.31
C LYS A 3 -2.03 0.17 -10.46
N PRO A 4 -1.88 1.49 -10.68
CA PRO A 4 -2.84 2.45 -10.19
C PRO A 4 -4.24 2.15 -10.71
N HIS A 5 -5.23 2.29 -9.83
CA HIS A 5 -6.65 2.07 -10.10
C HIS A 5 -7.38 3.40 -10.20
N GLY A 6 -8.09 3.60 -11.32
CA GLY A 6 -8.76 4.85 -11.62
C GLY A 6 -7.82 6.07 -11.59
N GLN A 7 -8.40 7.24 -11.32
CA GLN A 7 -7.69 8.53 -11.34
C GLN A 7 -7.40 9.10 -9.94
N ARG A 8 -7.96 8.51 -8.88
CA ARG A 8 -7.94 9.07 -7.51
C ARG A 8 -6.78 8.59 -6.64
N GLY A 9 -5.76 7.97 -7.23
CA GLY A 9 -4.59 7.49 -6.50
C GLY A 9 -4.82 6.20 -5.70
N GLU A 10 -5.85 5.42 -6.04
CA GLU A 10 -6.02 4.07 -5.50
C GLU A 10 -5.00 3.11 -6.14
N VAL A 11 -4.56 2.10 -5.40
CA VAL A 11 -3.58 1.12 -5.87
C VAL A 11 -4.08 -0.30 -5.66
N ALA A 12 -3.91 -1.14 -6.68
CA ALA A 12 -4.13 -2.58 -6.57
C ALA A 12 -2.88 -3.28 -6.01
N VAL A 13 -3.06 -4.02 -4.92
CA VAL A 13 -2.00 -4.78 -4.22
C VAL A 13 -2.35 -6.25 -4.23
N PHE A 14 -1.45 -7.07 -4.76
CA PHE A 14 -1.51 -8.52 -4.57
C PHE A 14 -0.89 -8.85 -3.21
N PRO A 15 -1.64 -9.47 -2.27
CA PRO A 15 -1.13 -9.75 -0.94
C PRO A 15 -0.13 -10.91 -0.95
N LEU A 16 0.92 -10.79 -0.15
CA LEU A 16 1.92 -11.84 0.09
C LEU A 16 1.85 -12.39 1.52
N VAL A 17 0.72 -12.16 2.20
CA VAL A 17 0.46 -12.54 3.59
C VAL A 17 -0.83 -13.35 3.65
N GLU A 18 -0.96 -14.19 4.68
CA GLU A 18 -2.10 -15.11 4.83
C GLU A 18 -3.41 -14.37 5.16
N ASN A 19 -3.37 -13.37 6.04
CA ASN A 19 -4.52 -12.55 6.39
C ASN A 19 -4.32 -11.06 6.02
N PRO A 20 -4.41 -10.71 4.72
CA PRO A 20 -4.18 -9.33 4.27
C PRO A 20 -5.22 -8.35 4.81
N GLY A 21 -6.38 -8.86 5.23
CA GLY A 21 -7.43 -8.03 5.80
C GLY A 21 -7.08 -7.47 7.18
N ALA A 22 -6.27 -8.20 7.96
CA ALA A 22 -5.74 -7.72 9.23
C ALA A 22 -4.58 -6.72 9.03
N VAL A 23 -3.83 -6.88 7.94
CA VAL A 23 -2.66 -6.04 7.61
C VAL A 23 -3.05 -4.68 7.04
N PHE A 24 -3.94 -4.64 6.04
CA PHE A 24 -4.28 -3.40 5.34
C PHE A 24 -5.39 -2.59 6.02
N THR A 25 -5.56 -2.71 7.35
CA THR A 25 -6.62 -2.01 8.07
C THR A 25 -6.49 -0.49 7.93
N PRO A 26 -7.59 0.27 7.95
CA PRO A 26 -7.50 1.73 8.02
C PRO A 26 -6.59 2.16 9.18
N LYS A 27 -5.78 3.19 8.96
CA LYS A 27 -4.69 3.68 9.84
C LYS A 27 -3.41 2.83 9.87
N ALA A 28 -3.38 1.64 9.25
CA ALA A 28 -2.13 0.93 9.05
C ALA A 28 -1.14 1.81 8.26
N ARG A 29 0.13 1.78 8.69
CA ARG A 29 1.21 2.53 8.07
C ARG A 29 2.02 1.59 7.20
N LEU A 30 2.10 1.92 5.91
CA LEU A 30 2.74 1.08 4.92
C LEU A 30 3.89 1.83 4.24
N LEU A 31 4.95 1.10 3.92
CA LEU A 31 6.09 1.57 3.15
C LEU A 31 6.01 0.97 1.75
N VAL A 32 6.36 1.76 0.73
CA VAL A 32 6.64 1.24 -0.60
C VAL A 32 8.11 0.90 -0.66
N VAL A 33 8.44 -0.34 -1.03
CA VAL A 33 9.83 -0.82 -1.07
C VAL A 33 10.15 -1.46 -2.43
N ASN A 34 11.41 -1.38 -2.87
CA ASN A 34 11.86 -2.11 -4.06
C ASN A 34 12.16 -3.59 -3.75
N GLU A 35 12.69 -4.33 -4.74
CA GLU A 35 13.06 -5.74 -4.62
C GLU A 35 14.14 -5.96 -3.54
N GLU A 36 15.07 -5.02 -3.39
CA GLU A 36 16.13 -5.00 -2.38
C GLU A 36 15.64 -4.54 -0.99
N ARG A 37 14.33 -4.35 -0.80
CA ARG A 37 13.68 -3.87 0.43
C ARG A 37 14.08 -2.45 0.86
N GLN A 38 14.60 -1.65 -0.05
CA GLN A 38 14.87 -0.24 0.19
C GLN A 38 13.58 0.57 0.07
N VAL A 39 13.37 1.54 0.95
CA VAL A 39 12.19 2.40 0.95
C VAL A 39 12.22 3.36 -0.23
N VAL A 40 11.14 3.35 -1.01
CA VAL A 40 10.93 4.21 -2.18
C VAL A 40 9.91 5.31 -1.88
N ALA A 41 8.92 5.02 -1.02
CA ALA A 41 7.94 6.01 -0.55
C ALA A 41 7.30 5.60 0.78
N GLY A 42 6.71 6.59 1.46
CA GLY A 42 5.98 6.40 2.71
C GLY A 42 6.58 7.19 3.88
N PRO A 43 6.04 7.01 5.09
CA PRO A 43 4.93 6.11 5.41
C PRO A 43 3.60 6.58 4.81
N LEU A 44 2.86 5.64 4.23
CA LEU A 44 1.52 5.82 3.68
C LEU A 44 0.49 5.29 4.65
N VAL A 45 -0.43 6.15 5.09
CA VAL A 45 -1.51 5.76 6.00
C VAL A 45 -2.69 5.26 5.18
N VAL A 46 -3.10 4.00 5.38
CA VAL A 46 -4.28 3.44 4.71
C VAL A 46 -5.53 4.19 5.15
N ALA A 47 -6.22 4.81 4.19
CA ALA A 47 -7.50 5.47 4.42
C ALA A 47 -8.67 4.49 4.25
N ARG A 48 -8.64 3.67 3.19
CA ARG A 48 -9.67 2.66 2.91
C ARG A 48 -9.04 1.44 2.25
N ARG A 49 -9.66 0.28 2.50
CA ARG A 49 -9.38 -0.99 1.83
C ARG A 49 -10.64 -1.60 1.24
N ARG A 50 -10.50 -2.33 0.14
CA ARG A 50 -11.56 -3.17 -0.42
C ARG A 50 -10.98 -4.41 -1.08
N ALA A 51 -11.56 -5.58 -0.84
CA ALA A 51 -11.23 -6.78 -1.60
C ALA A 51 -11.63 -6.60 -3.07
N TYR A 52 -10.75 -7.00 -3.99
CA TYR A 52 -10.95 -6.83 -5.42
C TYR A 52 -10.37 -8.03 -6.16
N HIS A 53 -11.22 -8.99 -6.54
CA HIS A 53 -10.79 -10.31 -7.02
C HIS A 53 -9.82 -10.97 -6.03
N ARG A 54 -8.59 -11.32 -6.48
CA ARG A 54 -7.52 -11.88 -5.64
C ARG A 54 -6.58 -10.80 -5.07
N GLU A 55 -6.93 -9.53 -5.24
CA GLU A 55 -6.13 -8.36 -4.88
C GLU A 55 -6.89 -7.50 -3.86
N TRP A 56 -6.22 -6.44 -3.39
CA TRP A 56 -6.79 -5.40 -2.56
C TRP A 56 -6.65 -4.04 -3.23
N LEU A 57 -7.73 -3.26 -3.23
CA LEU A 57 -7.69 -1.85 -3.57
C LEU A 57 -7.47 -1.06 -2.29
N LEU A 58 -6.38 -0.30 -2.26
CA LEU A 58 -6.01 0.58 -1.16
C LEU A 58 -6.10 2.03 -1.61
N SER A 59 -6.63 2.88 -0.74
CA SER A 59 -6.45 4.33 -0.81
C SER A 59 -5.67 4.80 0.41
N PHE A 60 -4.93 5.89 0.24
CA PHE A 60 -4.08 6.45 1.30
C PHE A 60 -4.51 7.87 1.65
N VAL A 61 -4.32 8.24 2.91
CA VAL A 61 -4.58 9.62 3.37
C VAL A 61 -3.71 10.59 2.55
N GLY A 62 -4.34 11.62 1.98
CA GLY A 62 -3.63 12.65 1.19
C GLY A 62 -3.30 12.26 -0.25
N VAL A 63 -3.32 10.99 -0.63
CA VAL A 63 -3.05 10.53 -1.99
C VAL A 63 -4.33 10.56 -2.82
N LYS A 64 -4.45 11.54 -3.72
CA LYS A 64 -5.67 11.81 -4.49
C LYS A 64 -5.49 11.77 -6.01
N SER A 65 -4.29 11.46 -6.49
CA SER A 65 -3.95 11.51 -7.92
C SER A 65 -3.23 10.26 -8.36
N ARG A 66 -3.61 9.74 -9.54
CA ARG A 66 -2.91 8.65 -10.23
C ARG A 66 -1.42 8.94 -10.43
N ALA A 67 -1.07 10.18 -10.74
CA ALA A 67 0.31 10.55 -11.03
C ALA A 67 1.27 10.31 -9.84
N VAL A 68 0.77 10.42 -8.61
CA VAL A 68 1.55 10.18 -7.38
C VAL A 68 1.90 8.70 -7.22
N VAL A 69 0.98 7.82 -7.62
CA VAL A 69 1.10 6.37 -7.39
C VAL A 69 1.65 5.61 -8.58
N GLU A 70 1.71 6.23 -9.76
CA GLU A 70 2.26 5.61 -10.98
C GLU A 70 3.72 5.14 -10.81
N PRO A 71 4.62 5.90 -10.17
CA PRO A 71 6.01 5.46 -9.94
C PRO A 71 6.13 4.22 -9.04
N TRP A 72 5.10 3.89 -8.25
CA TRP A 72 5.12 2.76 -7.32
C TRP A 72 4.70 1.44 -7.98
N ARG A 73 4.40 1.47 -9.28
CA ARG A 73 4.20 0.27 -10.09
C ARG A 73 5.40 -0.68 -9.91
N ASP A 74 5.11 -1.97 -9.88
CA ASP A 74 6.08 -3.07 -9.73
C ASP A 74 6.88 -3.10 -8.41
N HIS A 75 6.67 -2.15 -7.50
CA HIS A 75 7.26 -2.16 -6.15
C HIS A 75 6.44 -2.98 -5.15
N PHE A 76 6.97 -3.28 -3.97
CA PHE A 76 6.27 -3.98 -2.89
C PHE A 76 5.70 -3.02 -1.85
N VAL A 77 4.86 -3.57 -0.97
CA VAL A 77 4.34 -2.86 0.19
C VAL A 77 4.71 -3.64 1.43
N ALA A 78 5.37 -2.97 2.37
CA ALA A 78 5.70 -3.51 3.69
C ALA A 78 4.87 -2.78 4.74
N VAL A 79 4.57 -3.46 5.86
CA VAL A 79 4.09 -2.78 7.05
C VAL A 79 5.28 -2.05 7.66
N GLU A 80 5.08 -0.79 8.05
CA GLU A 80 6.06 -0.12 8.89
C GLU A 80 6.01 -0.80 10.26
N GLU A 81 7.06 -1.57 10.59
CA GLU A 81 7.28 -2.01 11.97
C GLU A 81 7.52 -0.75 12.79
N THR A 82 6.51 -0.30 13.53
CA THR A 82 6.77 0.51 14.70
C THR A 82 7.55 -0.37 15.65
N ASP A 83 8.81 -0.02 15.88
CA ASP A 83 9.61 -0.54 16.99
C ASP A 83 8.72 -0.42 18.24
N ALA A 84 8.14 -1.55 18.64
CA ALA A 84 7.31 -1.67 19.81
C ALA A 84 8.23 -2.08 20.96
N ASP A 85 9.24 -1.25 21.21
CA ASP A 85 10.12 -1.32 22.38
C ASP A 85 10.19 0.10 22.96
N ASP A 86 9.27 0.40 23.88
CA ASP A 86 9.57 0.84 25.26
C ASP A 86 8.30 0.75 26.14
#